data_AF-A0A2H3GEC6-F1
#
_entry.id   AF-A0A2H3GEC6-F1
#
_cell.length_a   1.000
_cell.length_b   1.000
_cell.length_c   1.000
_cell.angle_alpha   90.00
_cell.angle_beta   90.00
_cell.angle_gamma   90.00
#
_symmetry.space_group_name_H-M   'P 1'
#
loop_
_entity.id
_entity.type
_entity.pdbx_description
1 polymer ?
#
loop_
_entity_poly.entity_id
_entity_poly.type
_entity_poly.pdbx_seq_one_letter_code
_entity_poly.pdbx_strand_id
1 'polypeptide(L)'
;MPSDLSAYLASKYLVADPKPAKKRKRKRGADANNGLLITDDDDSGWGNTNTQQDDEGIDAPVTVSGRSAEFRKTRKSNWKSVGGDATSKDDSAAAAAADAILASAAAEQNAARDEDEDMPIIEDDESAVKMSDGTHAGLQSAATVSAQLKRRQKEEREEFERHRKSAKEEETVYRDATGRRIDISMKRAEARRSAAEAEEKERLAKEALKGDIQLEEARKRREKLQDAKLMSFALYAGAAPPNRYGIKPGYRWDGVDRGNGFEAERFKALNRRERNKGLEYSWQMDE
;
A
#
# COMPACT_ATOMS: atom_id res chain seq x y z
N MET A 1 64.80 -28.16 2.02
CA MET A 1 65.27 -28.86 3.23
C MET A 1 65.21 -27.91 4.40
N PRO A 2 64.62 -28.29 5.54
CA PRO A 2 63.22 -28.65 5.75
C PRO A 2 62.35 -27.39 5.90
N SER A 3 61.13 -27.38 5.36
CA SER A 3 60.12 -26.39 5.73
C SER A 3 59.71 -26.70 7.17
N ASP A 4 60.24 -25.91 8.10
CA ASP A 4 60.13 -26.05 9.54
C ASP A 4 58.70 -26.40 9.99
N LEU A 5 58.53 -27.65 10.43
CA LEU A 5 57.31 -28.13 11.09
C LEU A 5 56.91 -27.19 12.23
N SER A 6 57.90 -26.60 12.91
CA SER A 6 57.72 -25.59 13.95
C SER A 6 57.03 -24.32 13.42
N ALA A 7 57.38 -23.84 12.23
CA ALA A 7 56.75 -22.67 11.61
C ALA A 7 55.30 -22.97 11.17
N TYR A 8 55.03 -24.19 10.69
CA TYR A 8 53.66 -24.60 10.34
C TYR A 8 52.78 -24.75 11.59
N LEU A 9 53.28 -25.37 12.65
CA LEU A 9 52.53 -25.51 13.90
C LEU A 9 52.31 -24.15 14.60
N ALA A 10 53.30 -23.26 14.53
CA ALA A 10 53.17 -21.91 15.07
C ALA A 10 52.01 -21.14 14.41
N SER A 11 51.96 -21.10 13.08
CA SER A 11 50.97 -20.32 12.34
C SER A 11 49.56 -20.91 12.38
N LYS A 12 49.41 -22.23 12.36
CA LYS A 12 48.10 -22.90 12.29
C LYS A 12 47.48 -23.24 13.64
N TYR A 13 48.30 -23.44 14.69
CA TYR A 13 47.81 -24.05 15.93
C TYR A 13 48.26 -23.35 17.23
N LEU A 14 49.24 -22.44 17.19
CA LEU A 14 49.73 -21.73 18.39
C LEU A 14 49.41 -20.22 18.40
N VAL A 15 48.88 -19.66 17.31
CA VAL A 15 48.26 -18.33 17.35
C VAL A 15 46.88 -18.49 18.00
N ALA A 16 46.80 -18.20 19.30
CA ALA A 16 45.52 -18.06 19.97
C ALA A 16 44.77 -16.87 19.36
N ASP A 17 43.61 -17.13 18.72
CA ASP A 17 42.77 -16.07 18.17
C ASP A 17 42.48 -15.02 19.26
N PRO A 18 42.74 -13.71 19.00
CA PRO A 18 42.43 -12.68 19.96
C PRO A 18 40.91 -12.63 20.17
N LYS A 19 40.46 -12.90 21.39
CA LYS A 19 39.03 -12.81 21.79
C LYS A 19 38.45 -11.48 21.29
N PRO A 20 37.29 -11.47 20.59
CA PRO A 20 36.74 -10.25 20.06
C PRO A 20 36.41 -9.27 21.20
N ALA A 21 37.11 -8.14 21.22
CA ALA A 21 36.93 -7.10 22.21
C ALA A 21 35.52 -6.50 22.09
N LYS A 22 34.71 -6.64 23.14
CA LYS A 22 33.39 -5.99 23.26
C LYS A 22 33.55 -4.48 23.07
N LYS A 23 32.89 -3.91 22.06
CA LYS A 23 32.85 -2.45 21.81
C LYS A 23 32.25 -1.74 23.03
N ARG A 24 33.09 -1.10 23.84
CA ARG A 24 32.66 -0.13 24.86
C ARG A 24 32.19 1.14 24.16
N LYS A 25 30.91 1.49 24.33
CA LYS A 25 30.31 2.77 23.91
C LYS A 25 31.10 3.90 24.58
N ARG A 26 31.82 4.72 23.81
CA ARG A 26 32.52 5.90 24.34
C ARG A 26 31.50 6.99 24.64
N LYS A 27 31.38 7.37 25.91
CA LYS A 27 30.73 8.61 26.37
C LYS A 27 31.62 9.77 25.89
N ARG A 28 31.12 10.64 25.00
CA ARG A 28 31.80 11.90 24.68
C ARG A 28 31.55 12.85 25.85
N GLY A 29 32.64 13.37 26.42
CA GLY A 29 32.60 14.48 27.36
C GLY A 29 32.15 15.75 26.62
N ALA A 30 31.35 16.55 27.30
CA ALA A 30 30.92 17.86 26.84
C ALA A 30 31.88 18.90 27.42
N ASP A 31 32.58 19.62 26.54
CA ASP A 31 33.15 20.92 26.84
C ASP A 31 32.26 22.00 26.22
N ALA A 32 32.08 23.05 27.00
CA ALA A 32 31.17 24.16 26.79
C ALA A 32 31.46 24.93 25.47
N ASN A 33 30.40 25.33 24.76
CA ASN A 33 30.17 26.71 24.34
C ASN A 33 28.82 26.87 23.59
N ASN A 34 28.01 27.79 24.11
CA ASN A 34 26.76 28.39 23.62
C ASN A 34 26.26 28.08 22.20
N GLY A 35 25.08 27.47 22.14
CA GLY A 35 24.14 27.51 21.00
C GLY A 35 22.95 26.59 21.28
N LEU A 36 21.72 27.13 21.34
CA LEU A 36 20.52 26.33 21.57
C LEU A 36 20.37 25.26 20.47
N LEU A 37 20.60 24.00 20.82
CA LEU A 37 20.28 22.83 20.01
C LEU A 37 19.05 22.17 20.65
N ILE A 38 17.89 22.27 20.01
CA ILE A 38 16.72 21.47 20.38
C ILE A 38 17.03 20.05 19.92
N THR A 39 17.58 19.23 20.82
CA THR A 39 17.54 17.79 20.67
C THR A 39 16.17 17.34 21.18
N ASP A 40 15.38 16.81 20.26
CA ASP A 40 14.15 16.07 20.57
C ASP A 40 14.52 14.93 21.52
N ASP A 41 14.09 15.09 22.76
CA ASP A 41 14.39 14.24 23.91
C ASP A 41 13.52 13.00 23.81
N ASP A 42 14.03 11.98 23.11
CA ASP A 42 13.39 10.68 22.91
C ASP A 42 13.51 9.83 24.21
N ASP A 43 12.96 10.37 25.31
CA ASP A 43 12.98 9.79 26.65
C ASP A 43 11.71 8.95 26.87
N SER A 44 11.59 7.85 26.13
CA SER A 44 10.57 6.80 26.35
C SER A 44 11.16 5.39 26.37
N GLY A 45 12.35 5.27 26.96
CA GLY A 45 12.95 3.98 27.29
C GLY A 45 12.35 3.36 28.57
N TRP A 46 11.27 2.60 28.44
CA TRP A 46 10.78 1.68 29.48
C TRP A 46 11.77 0.51 29.71
N GLY A 47 12.87 0.80 30.40
CA GLY A 47 13.87 -0.19 30.81
C GLY A 47 13.66 -0.64 32.25
N ASN A 48 13.35 -1.93 32.44
CA ASN A 48 13.21 -2.61 33.73
C ASN A 48 14.30 -2.24 34.75
N THR A 49 13.90 -1.67 35.88
CA THR A 49 14.74 -1.57 37.07
C THR A 49 14.64 -2.86 37.87
N ASN A 50 15.64 -3.73 37.75
CA ASN A 50 15.87 -4.80 38.70
C ASN A 50 16.51 -4.20 39.96
N THR A 51 15.69 -3.78 40.92
CA THR A 51 16.16 -3.28 42.21
C THR A 51 15.87 -4.32 43.27
N GLN A 52 16.96 -4.83 43.84
CA GLN A 52 17.00 -5.73 44.98
C GLN A 52 17.14 -4.86 46.23
N GLN A 53 16.08 -4.65 47.01
CA GLN A 53 16.16 -4.48 48.48
C GLN A 53 14.78 -4.39 49.18
N ASP A 54 14.54 -5.37 50.05
CA ASP A 54 14.10 -5.31 51.45
C ASP A 54 12.93 -4.38 51.89
N ASP A 55 11.85 -5.05 52.30
CA ASP A 55 10.90 -4.86 53.42
C ASP A 55 10.20 -3.51 53.73
N GLU A 56 8.90 -3.66 54.07
CA GLU A 56 7.96 -2.72 54.71
C GLU A 56 7.35 -1.56 53.88
N GLY A 57 6.07 -1.70 53.50
CA GLY A 57 5.25 -0.59 53.01
C GLY A 57 4.13 -1.00 52.05
N ILE A 58 2.92 -1.13 52.59
CA ILE A 58 1.68 -1.54 51.92
C ILE A 58 1.22 -0.51 50.86
N ASP A 59 0.59 -1.02 49.80
CA ASP A 59 -0.29 -0.37 48.81
C ASP A 59 0.32 0.11 47.47
N ALA A 60 0.71 -0.85 46.62
CA ALA A 60 0.81 -0.67 45.17
C ALA A 60 -0.15 -1.66 44.47
N PRO A 61 -0.87 -1.26 43.40
CA PRO A 61 -1.87 -2.12 42.78
C PRO A 61 -1.24 -3.39 42.22
N VAL A 62 -1.73 -4.54 42.68
CA VAL A 62 -1.35 -5.88 42.20
C VAL A 62 -1.76 -5.99 40.74
N THR A 63 -0.83 -5.75 39.82
CA THR A 63 -1.03 -6.07 38.41
C THR A 63 -1.02 -7.59 38.28
N VAL A 64 -2.18 -8.17 37.95
CA VAL A 64 -2.31 -9.58 37.58
C VAL A 64 -1.49 -9.81 36.31
N SER A 65 -0.25 -10.26 36.47
CA SER A 65 0.57 -10.82 35.39
C SER A 65 0.06 -12.23 35.03
N GLY A 66 -1.19 -12.27 34.57
CA GLY A 66 -1.91 -13.47 34.13
C GLY A 66 -1.94 -13.57 32.60
N ARG A 67 -0.77 -13.63 31.97
CA ARG A 67 -0.62 -14.19 30.61
C ARG A 67 0.60 -15.07 30.64
N SER A 68 0.41 -16.31 31.07
CA SER A 68 1.45 -17.31 31.09
C SER A 68 2.07 -17.42 29.70
N ALA A 69 3.40 -17.30 29.67
CA ALA A 69 4.25 -17.46 28.49
C ALA A 69 4.31 -18.93 28.03
N GLU A 70 3.20 -19.66 28.11
CA GLU A 70 3.09 -21.09 27.81
C GLU A 70 2.68 -21.35 26.36
N PHE A 71 2.20 -20.32 25.64
CA PHE A 71 1.86 -20.40 24.22
C PHE A 71 3.06 -20.20 23.27
N ARG A 72 4.28 -19.99 23.79
CA ARG A 72 5.52 -19.87 22.98
C ARG A 72 6.44 -21.08 23.09
N LYS A 73 5.93 -22.23 23.56
CA LYS A 73 6.59 -23.51 23.30
C LYS A 73 6.13 -23.99 21.92
N THR A 74 6.97 -23.78 20.92
CA THR A 74 6.77 -24.35 19.59
C THR A 74 6.65 -25.87 19.72
N ARG A 75 5.42 -26.38 19.62
CA ARG A 75 5.19 -27.80 19.43
C ARG A 75 5.83 -28.11 18.08
N LYS A 76 7.04 -28.69 18.08
CA LYS A 76 7.69 -29.19 16.86
C LYS A 76 6.72 -30.16 16.22
N SER A 77 6.05 -29.72 15.15
CA SER A 77 5.20 -30.57 14.34
C SER A 77 6.10 -31.62 13.72
N ASN A 78 5.88 -32.89 14.06
CA ASN A 78 6.59 -34.03 13.48
C ASN A 78 6.09 -34.37 12.06
N TRP A 79 5.52 -33.38 11.37
CA TRP A 79 5.08 -33.49 9.99
C TRP A 79 6.31 -33.43 9.11
N LYS A 80 6.52 -34.46 8.30
CA LYS A 80 7.58 -34.48 7.31
C LYS A 80 7.13 -33.63 6.13
N SER A 81 7.68 -32.42 6.00
CA SER A 81 7.48 -31.60 4.80
C SER A 81 8.10 -32.32 3.62
N VAL A 82 7.26 -32.92 2.78
CA VAL A 82 7.70 -33.47 1.50
C VAL A 82 7.83 -32.28 0.55
N GLY A 83 9.00 -31.65 0.58
CA GLY A 83 9.34 -30.48 -0.20
C GLY A 83 10.28 -29.55 0.55
N GLY A 84 11.59 -29.83 0.50
CA GLY A 84 12.60 -28.90 0.98
C GLY A 84 13.91 -29.56 1.37
N ASP A 85 14.76 -29.84 0.38
CA ASP A 85 16.15 -29.35 0.38
C ASP A 85 16.75 -29.52 -1.02
N ALA A 86 16.46 -28.56 -1.88
CA ALA A 86 17.29 -28.25 -3.03
C ALA A 86 17.16 -26.74 -3.17
N THR A 87 18.09 -25.98 -2.59
CA THR A 87 18.22 -24.56 -2.88
C THR A 87 18.77 -24.43 -4.29
N SER A 88 17.88 -24.56 -5.26
CA SER A 88 18.16 -24.30 -6.66
C SER A 88 17.94 -22.81 -6.92
N LYS A 89 18.69 -22.23 -7.85
CA LYS A 89 18.58 -20.81 -8.23
C LYS A 89 17.16 -20.45 -8.72
N ASP A 90 16.36 -21.46 -9.06
CA ASP A 90 14.97 -21.36 -9.50
C ASP A 90 14.00 -21.06 -8.33
N ASP A 91 14.37 -21.40 -7.08
CA ASP A 91 13.54 -21.12 -5.89
C ASP A 91 13.52 -19.63 -5.52
N SER A 92 14.59 -18.89 -5.84
CA SER A 92 14.63 -17.43 -5.64
C SER A 92 13.69 -16.70 -6.61
N ALA A 93 13.55 -17.20 -7.84
CA ALA A 93 12.61 -16.65 -8.81
C ALA A 93 11.17 -17.02 -8.46
N ALA A 94 10.93 -18.24 -7.98
CA ALA A 94 9.63 -18.67 -7.47
C ALA A 94 9.22 -17.91 -6.20
N ALA A 95 10.14 -17.65 -5.28
CA ALA A 95 9.90 -16.84 -4.09
C ALA A 95 9.59 -15.38 -4.46
N ALA A 96 10.34 -14.77 -5.38
CA ALA A 96 10.05 -13.42 -5.88
C ALA A 96 8.70 -13.33 -6.62
N ALA A 97 8.31 -14.39 -7.33
CA ALA A 97 6.99 -14.48 -7.95
C ALA A 97 5.86 -14.61 -6.91
N ALA A 98 6.07 -15.40 -5.85
CA ALA A 98 5.13 -15.54 -4.74
C ALA A 98 4.97 -14.22 -3.96
N ASP A 99 6.08 -13.53 -3.67
CA ASP A 99 6.08 -12.22 -3.02
C ASP A 99 5.39 -11.15 -3.90
N ALA A 100 5.57 -11.21 -5.23
CA ALA A 100 4.87 -10.33 -6.15
C ALA A 100 3.35 -10.61 -6.20
N ILE A 101 2.93 -11.87 -6.10
CA ILE A 101 1.50 -12.24 -6.01
C ILE A 101 0.92 -11.72 -4.69
N LEU A 102 1.61 -11.93 -3.57
CA LEU A 102 1.21 -11.41 -2.27
C LEU A 102 1.13 -9.87 -2.26
N ALA A 103 2.10 -9.19 -2.87
CA ALA A 103 2.07 -7.74 -3.02
C ALA A 103 0.94 -7.26 -3.93
N SER A 104 0.66 -7.96 -5.03
CA SER A 104 -0.47 -7.64 -5.92
C SER A 104 -1.82 -7.85 -5.24
N ALA A 105 -1.99 -8.96 -4.50
CA ALA A 105 -3.20 -9.24 -3.74
C ALA A 105 -3.39 -8.24 -2.60
N ALA A 106 -2.32 -7.84 -1.91
CA ALA A 106 -2.37 -6.79 -0.90
C ALA A 106 -2.73 -5.42 -1.52
N ALA A 107 -2.18 -5.10 -2.70
CA ALA A 107 -2.53 -3.88 -3.42
C ALA A 107 -3.99 -3.88 -3.90
N GLU A 108 -4.49 -5.01 -4.41
CA GLU A 108 -5.89 -5.19 -4.81
C GLU A 108 -6.83 -5.12 -3.62
N GLN A 109 -6.45 -5.71 -2.48
CA GLN A 109 -7.21 -5.64 -1.23
C GLN A 109 -7.20 -4.22 -0.63
N ASN A 110 -6.11 -3.47 -0.76
CA ASN A 110 -6.05 -2.08 -0.34
C ASN A 110 -6.86 -1.19 -1.29
N ALA A 111 -6.77 -1.39 -2.60
CA ALA A 111 -7.57 -0.67 -3.59
C ALA A 111 -9.07 -0.93 -3.43
N ALA A 112 -9.48 -2.18 -3.17
CA ALA A 112 -10.88 -2.50 -2.88
C ALA A 112 -11.38 -1.82 -1.59
N ARG A 113 -10.53 -1.73 -0.56
CA ARG A 113 -10.84 -0.97 0.66
C ARG A 113 -10.95 0.53 0.40
N ASP A 114 -10.04 1.09 -0.38
CA ASP A 114 -10.05 2.51 -0.77
C ASP A 114 -11.29 2.82 -1.65
N GLU A 115 -11.69 1.91 -2.53
CA GLU A 115 -12.90 2.03 -3.34
C GLU A 115 -14.17 1.99 -2.49
N ASP A 116 -14.26 1.08 -1.50
CA ASP A 116 -15.36 1.05 -0.53
C ASP A 116 -15.40 2.32 0.36
N GLU A 117 -14.24 2.94 0.63
CA GLU A 117 -14.13 4.23 1.33
C GLU A 117 -14.58 5.44 0.47
N ASP A 118 -14.41 5.38 -0.86
CA ASP A 118 -14.82 6.41 -1.82
C ASP A 118 -16.26 6.19 -2.36
N MET A 119 -16.93 5.09 -2.02
CA MET A 119 -18.37 4.94 -2.27
C MET A 119 -19.14 5.91 -1.37
N PRO A 120 -20.02 6.78 -1.93
CA PRO A 120 -20.88 7.61 -1.11
C PRO A 120 -21.83 6.69 -0.33
N ILE A 121 -21.50 6.45 0.94
CA ILE A 121 -22.43 5.87 1.93
C ILE A 121 -23.62 6.82 2.00
N ILE A 122 -24.74 6.38 1.43
CA ILE A 122 -26.04 7.02 1.57
C ILE A 122 -26.55 6.64 2.96
N GLU A 123 -26.07 7.34 3.98
CA GLU A 123 -26.63 7.30 5.33
C GLU A 123 -26.31 8.64 6.00
N ASP A 124 -26.99 9.68 5.52
CA ASP A 124 -27.30 10.84 6.35
C ASP A 124 -28.51 10.48 7.22
N ASP A 125 -28.28 9.68 8.27
CA ASP A 125 -29.12 9.80 9.45
C ASP A 125 -28.75 11.15 10.08
N GLU A 126 -29.43 12.23 9.65
CA GLU A 126 -29.29 13.61 10.16
C GLU A 126 -29.44 13.71 11.70
N SER A 127 -29.84 12.62 12.37
CA SER A 127 -29.95 12.50 13.82
C SER A 127 -28.68 12.04 14.56
N ALA A 128 -27.58 11.71 13.88
CA ALA A 128 -26.37 11.24 14.56
C ALA A 128 -25.58 12.39 15.21
N VAL A 129 -25.38 12.31 16.53
CA VAL A 129 -24.58 13.29 17.29
C VAL A 129 -23.11 13.19 16.88
N LYS A 130 -22.57 14.26 16.28
CA LYS A 130 -21.16 14.37 15.90
C LYS A 130 -20.37 15.11 16.97
N MET A 131 -19.10 14.75 17.13
CA MET A 131 -18.13 15.46 17.97
C MET A 131 -17.67 16.76 17.29
N SER A 132 -16.90 17.60 18.00
CA SER A 132 -16.26 18.81 17.45
C SER A 132 -15.44 18.54 16.18
N ASP A 133 -14.88 17.33 16.10
CA ASP A 133 -13.98 16.92 15.03
C ASP A 133 -14.74 16.30 13.84
N GLY A 134 -16.09 16.32 13.89
CA GLY A 134 -16.96 15.78 12.84
C GLY A 134 -17.13 14.25 12.86
N THR A 135 -16.46 13.55 13.78
CA THR A 135 -16.59 12.10 13.99
C THR A 135 -17.89 11.76 14.73
N HIS A 136 -18.42 10.55 14.51
CA HIS A 136 -19.64 10.09 15.19
C HIS A 136 -19.36 9.77 16.66
N ALA A 137 -20.22 10.23 17.58
CA ALA A 137 -20.10 9.92 19.00
C ALA A 137 -20.47 8.45 19.29
N GLY A 138 -19.65 7.73 20.07
CA GLY A 138 -19.94 6.36 20.53
C GLY A 138 -18.75 5.39 20.44
N LEU A 139 -18.96 4.10 20.79
CA LEU A 139 -17.96 3.05 20.59
C LEU A 139 -17.85 2.72 19.09
N GLN A 140 -16.92 3.38 18.41
CA GLN A 140 -16.61 3.15 17.00
C GLN A 140 -15.28 2.39 16.86
N SER A 141 -15.15 1.60 15.79
CA SER A 141 -13.88 0.94 15.48
C SER A 141 -12.82 1.96 15.05
N ALA A 142 -11.54 1.69 15.30
CA ALA A 142 -10.46 2.59 14.90
C ALA A 142 -10.42 2.85 13.38
N ALA A 143 -10.80 1.84 12.57
CA ALA A 143 -10.91 1.98 11.11
C ALA A 143 -12.00 3.00 10.74
N THR A 144 -13.19 2.88 11.35
CA THR A 144 -14.32 3.80 11.15
C THR A 144 -13.94 5.25 11.50
N VAL A 145 -13.24 5.46 12.61
CA VAL A 145 -12.78 6.80 13.04
C VAL A 145 -11.76 7.38 12.06
N SER A 146 -10.81 6.57 11.58
CA SER A 146 -9.80 7.02 10.61
C SER A 146 -10.38 7.38 9.25
N ALA A 147 -11.37 6.63 8.77
CA ALA A 147 -12.09 6.94 7.54
C ALA A 147 -12.88 8.26 7.66
N GLN A 148 -13.57 8.48 8.80
CA GLN A 148 -14.31 9.72 9.06
C GLN A 148 -13.37 10.94 9.11
N LEU A 149 -12.21 10.82 9.75
CA LEU A 149 -11.22 11.90 9.81
C LEU A 149 -10.61 12.22 8.44
N LYS A 150 -10.27 11.20 7.63
CA LYS A 150 -9.77 11.40 6.25
C LYS A 150 -10.81 12.09 5.38
N ARG A 151 -12.07 11.67 5.47
CA ARG A 151 -13.19 12.29 4.74
C ARG A 151 -13.35 13.75 5.13
N ARG A 152 -13.33 14.05 6.44
CA ARG A 152 -13.40 15.44 6.93
C ARG A 152 -12.23 16.28 6.44
N GLN A 153 -11.01 15.77 6.48
CA GLN A 153 -9.83 16.47 5.94
C GLN A 153 -9.93 16.71 4.43
N LYS A 154 -10.53 15.78 3.67
CA LYS A 154 -10.78 15.92 2.23
C LYS A 154 -11.81 17.02 1.97
N GLU A 155 -12.92 17.01 2.70
CA GLU A 155 -13.97 18.03 2.63
C GLU A 155 -13.43 19.41 3.03
N GLU A 156 -12.67 19.53 4.13
CA GLU A 156 -12.04 20.79 4.55
C GLU A 156 -11.01 21.28 3.53
N ARG A 157 -10.26 20.39 2.90
CA ARG A 157 -9.35 20.74 1.80
C ARG A 157 -10.11 21.24 0.58
N GLU A 158 -11.19 20.57 0.21
CA GLU A 158 -12.04 20.97 -0.91
C GLU A 158 -12.76 22.31 -0.63
N GLU A 159 -13.24 22.51 0.59
CA GLU A 159 -13.81 23.78 1.06
C GLU A 159 -12.75 24.88 1.05
N PHE A 160 -11.54 24.61 1.52
CA PHE A 160 -10.42 25.54 1.45
C PHE A 160 -10.06 25.86 -0.01
N GLU A 161 -10.06 24.88 -0.91
CA GLU A 161 -9.85 25.09 -2.34
C GLU A 161 -10.97 25.89 -2.99
N ARG A 162 -12.23 25.67 -2.62
CA ARG A 162 -13.38 26.45 -3.08
C ARG A 162 -13.28 27.88 -2.56
N HIS A 163 -13.00 28.08 -1.28
CA HIS A 163 -12.77 29.39 -0.68
C HIS A 163 -11.59 30.11 -1.32
N ARG A 164 -10.50 29.40 -1.63
CA ARG A 164 -9.35 29.95 -2.36
C ARG A 164 -9.69 30.32 -3.80
N LYS A 165 -10.55 29.55 -4.49
CA LYS A 165 -11.03 29.87 -5.84
C LYS A 165 -12.04 31.02 -5.84
N SER A 166 -12.84 31.17 -4.79
CA SER A 166 -13.84 32.24 -4.67
C SER A 166 -13.30 33.54 -4.06
N ALA A 167 -12.23 33.45 -3.25
CA ALA A 167 -11.57 34.60 -2.69
C ALA A 167 -10.84 35.35 -3.82
N LYS A 168 -11.36 36.52 -4.18
CA LYS A 168 -10.61 37.49 -4.97
C LYS A 168 -9.44 37.97 -4.11
N GLU A 169 -8.26 37.39 -4.32
CA GLU A 169 -7.02 37.91 -3.73
C GLU A 169 -6.86 39.36 -4.22
N GLU A 170 -6.85 40.33 -3.30
CA GLU A 170 -6.52 41.72 -3.64
C GLU A 170 -5.09 41.72 -4.19
N GLU A 171 -4.92 42.17 -5.44
CA GLU A 171 -3.64 42.16 -6.14
C GLU A 171 -2.64 43.08 -5.42
N THR A 172 -1.86 42.50 -4.51
CA THR A 172 -0.76 43.18 -3.85
C THR A 172 0.35 43.39 -4.87
N VAL A 173 0.62 44.64 -5.21
CA VAL A 173 1.69 45.00 -6.16
C VAL A 173 3.02 44.93 -5.43
N TYR A 174 3.79 43.86 -5.63
CA TYR A 174 5.15 43.79 -5.12
C TYR A 174 6.11 44.53 -6.07
N ARG A 175 6.98 45.36 -5.49
CA ARG A 175 8.05 46.06 -6.21
C ARG A 175 9.40 45.55 -5.76
N ASP A 176 10.33 45.44 -6.70
CA ASP A 176 11.73 45.12 -6.40
C ASP A 176 12.42 46.29 -5.66
N ALA A 177 13.60 46.06 -5.09
CA ALA A 177 14.43 47.11 -4.48
C ALA A 177 14.76 48.28 -5.44
N THR A 178 14.58 48.06 -6.74
CA THR A 178 14.75 49.03 -7.84
C THR A 178 13.44 49.70 -8.27
N GLY A 179 12.30 49.39 -7.62
CA GLY A 179 10.99 49.98 -7.90
C GLY A 179 10.22 49.38 -9.09
N ARG A 180 10.79 48.38 -9.79
CA ARG A 180 10.10 47.67 -10.88
C ARG A 180 9.00 46.76 -10.31
N ARG A 181 7.79 46.83 -10.88
CA ARG A 181 6.66 45.95 -10.52
C ARG A 181 6.99 44.51 -10.90
N ILE A 182 6.91 43.59 -9.95
CA ILE A 182 7.07 42.15 -10.18
C ILE A 182 5.68 41.54 -10.14
N ASP A 183 5.21 40.99 -11.26
CA ASP A 183 3.97 40.21 -11.29
C ASP A 183 4.18 38.88 -10.54
N ILE A 184 3.63 38.80 -9.33
CA ILE A 184 3.69 37.60 -8.46
C ILE A 184 2.94 36.43 -9.09
N SER A 185 1.92 36.71 -9.91
CA SER A 185 1.21 35.70 -10.70
C SER A 185 2.17 35.02 -11.69
N MET A 186 3.01 35.79 -12.36
CA MET A 186 4.04 35.28 -13.26
C MET A 186 5.14 34.56 -12.49
N LYS A 187 5.61 35.09 -11.35
CA LYS A 187 6.64 34.43 -10.52
C LYS A 187 6.14 33.15 -9.86
N ARG A 188 4.86 33.08 -9.48
CA ARG A 188 4.20 31.87 -8.93
C ARG A 188 3.91 30.85 -10.03
N ALA A 189 3.54 31.30 -11.23
CA ALA A 189 3.39 30.43 -12.40
C ALA A 189 4.75 29.89 -12.86
N GLU A 190 5.79 30.71 -12.82
CA GLU A 190 7.18 30.32 -13.10
C GLU A 190 7.69 29.36 -12.03
N ALA A 191 7.39 29.59 -10.75
CA ALA A 191 7.72 28.65 -9.67
C ALA A 191 6.99 27.30 -9.84
N ARG A 192 5.74 27.31 -10.31
CA ARG A 192 4.99 26.08 -10.61
C ARG A 192 5.55 25.36 -11.84
N ARG A 193 5.94 26.10 -12.88
CA ARG A 193 6.62 25.54 -14.06
C ARG A 193 8.00 25.02 -13.71
N SER A 194 8.77 25.71 -12.88
CA SER A 194 10.08 25.26 -12.42
C SER A 194 9.99 24.06 -11.48
N ALA A 195 8.93 23.98 -10.66
CA ALA A 195 8.65 22.80 -9.85
C ALA A 195 8.27 21.61 -10.73
N ALA A 196 7.37 21.78 -11.71
CA ALA A 196 7.03 20.73 -12.66
C ALA A 196 8.23 20.32 -13.53
N GLU A 197 9.06 21.27 -13.98
CA GLU A 197 10.29 20.97 -14.72
C GLU A 197 11.34 20.29 -13.84
N ALA A 198 11.42 20.62 -12.55
CA ALA A 198 12.28 19.93 -11.59
C ALA A 198 11.79 18.50 -11.36
N GLU A 199 10.48 18.29 -11.21
CA GLU A 199 9.87 16.96 -11.09
C GLU A 199 10.13 16.12 -12.35
N GLU A 200 9.92 16.67 -13.55
CA GLU A 200 10.21 15.98 -14.81
C GLU A 200 11.71 15.70 -14.97
N LYS A 201 12.60 16.63 -14.58
CA LYS A 201 14.05 16.39 -14.57
C LYS A 201 14.45 15.33 -13.55
N GLU A 202 13.81 15.29 -12.38
CA GLU A 202 14.02 14.23 -11.39
C GLU A 202 13.52 12.87 -11.90
N ARG A 203 12.39 12.83 -12.61
CA ARG A 203 11.89 11.62 -13.27
C ARG A 203 12.85 11.15 -14.36
N LEU A 204 13.29 12.05 -15.23
CA LEU A 204 14.28 11.76 -16.26
C LEU A 204 15.61 11.33 -15.65
N ALA A 205 16.04 11.91 -14.52
CA ALA A 205 17.24 11.49 -13.81
C ALA A 205 17.07 10.08 -13.21
N LYS A 206 15.90 9.76 -12.66
CA LYS A 206 15.57 8.40 -12.18
C LYS A 206 15.50 7.39 -13.33
N GLU A 207 14.96 7.78 -14.47
CA GLU A 207 14.89 6.95 -15.68
C GLU A 207 16.28 6.77 -16.31
N ALA A 208 17.12 7.81 -16.34
CA ALA A 208 18.50 7.76 -16.83
C ALA A 208 19.44 6.98 -15.90
N LEU A 209 19.14 6.92 -14.59
CA LEU A 209 19.82 6.05 -13.64
C LEU A 209 19.52 4.57 -13.89
N LYS A 210 18.39 4.27 -14.54
CA LYS A 210 18.00 2.91 -14.91
C LYS A 210 18.80 2.47 -16.14
N GLY A 211 19.45 1.30 -16.06
CA GLY A 211 20.25 0.79 -17.17
C GLY A 211 19.41 0.31 -18.35
N ASP A 212 19.99 0.29 -19.56
CA ASP A 212 19.33 -0.13 -20.81
C ASP A 212 18.68 -1.51 -20.70
N ILE A 213 19.37 -2.48 -20.08
CA ILE A 213 18.87 -3.84 -19.86
C ILE A 213 17.59 -3.83 -19.00
N GLN A 214 17.54 -2.99 -17.98
CA GLN A 214 16.38 -2.89 -17.08
C GLN A 214 15.19 -2.21 -17.76
N LEU A 215 15.43 -1.28 -18.69
CA LEU A 215 14.40 -0.65 -19.52
C LEU A 215 13.84 -1.65 -20.53
N GLU A 216 14.70 -2.40 -21.22
CA GLU A 216 14.29 -3.45 -22.16
C GLU A 216 13.50 -4.57 -21.48
N GLU A 217 13.93 -5.03 -20.30
CA GLU A 217 13.23 -6.05 -19.54
C GLU A 217 11.85 -5.56 -19.08
N ALA A 218 11.76 -4.32 -18.59
CA ALA A 218 10.47 -3.71 -18.22
C ALA A 218 9.53 -3.55 -19.43
N ARG A 219 10.08 -3.18 -20.59
CA ARG A 219 9.33 -3.10 -21.85
C ARG A 219 8.81 -4.48 -22.28
N LYS A 220 9.69 -5.49 -22.31
CA LYS A 220 9.30 -6.89 -22.62
C LYS A 220 8.28 -7.43 -21.63
N ARG A 221 8.39 -7.08 -20.34
CA ARG A 221 7.39 -7.46 -19.32
C ARG A 221 6.05 -6.79 -19.59
N ARG A 222 6.03 -5.50 -19.95
CA ARG A 222 4.80 -4.79 -20.32
C ARG A 222 4.17 -5.40 -21.57
N GLU A 223 4.97 -5.72 -22.59
CA GLU A 223 4.50 -6.39 -23.81
C GLU A 223 3.93 -7.77 -23.49
N LYS A 224 4.58 -8.59 -22.65
CA LYS A 224 4.04 -9.88 -22.19
C LYS A 224 2.72 -9.75 -21.44
N LEU A 225 2.53 -8.71 -20.63
CA LEU A 225 1.26 -8.47 -19.93
C LEU A 225 0.15 -8.05 -20.90
N GLN A 226 0.47 -7.23 -21.90
CA GLN A 226 -0.50 -6.87 -22.95
C GLN A 226 -0.84 -8.09 -23.81
N ASP A 227 0.17 -8.88 -24.19
CA ASP A 227 -0.01 -10.12 -24.93
C ASP A 227 -0.84 -11.11 -24.12
N ALA A 228 -0.54 -11.33 -22.84
CA ALA A 228 -1.35 -12.17 -21.96
C ALA A 228 -2.80 -11.68 -21.79
N LYS A 229 -3.03 -10.36 -21.82
CA LYS A 229 -4.39 -9.77 -21.82
C LYS A 229 -5.13 -10.04 -23.13
N LEU A 230 -4.41 -10.13 -24.25
CA LEU A 230 -4.92 -10.45 -25.59
C LEU A 230 -4.95 -11.95 -25.88
N MET A 231 -4.14 -12.75 -25.19
CA MET A 231 -4.12 -14.21 -25.31
C MET A 231 -5.47 -14.74 -24.84
N SER A 232 -6.27 -15.21 -25.78
CA SER A 232 -7.53 -15.86 -25.46
C SER A 232 -7.25 -17.12 -24.66
N PHE A 233 -7.83 -17.23 -23.47
CA PHE A 233 -7.95 -18.50 -22.77
C PHE A 233 -8.60 -19.54 -23.70
N ALA A 234 -8.30 -20.83 -23.55
CA ALA A 234 -8.94 -21.87 -24.35
C ALA A 234 -10.47 -21.83 -24.14
N LEU A 235 -11.19 -21.29 -25.13
CA LEU A 235 -12.64 -21.21 -25.17
C LEU A 235 -13.21 -22.44 -25.89
N TYR A 236 -14.46 -22.76 -25.58
CA TYR A 236 -15.19 -23.79 -26.32
C TYR A 236 -15.30 -23.44 -27.81
N ALA A 237 -15.02 -24.41 -28.67
CA ALA A 237 -15.04 -24.22 -30.13
C ALA A 237 -16.45 -24.28 -30.74
N GLY A 238 -17.40 -24.91 -30.07
CA GLY A 238 -18.76 -25.10 -30.57
C GLY A 238 -19.72 -23.94 -30.27
N ALA A 239 -20.95 -24.06 -30.79
CA ALA A 239 -22.03 -23.15 -30.46
C ALA A 239 -22.47 -23.32 -29.00
N ALA A 240 -22.65 -22.22 -28.29
CA ALA A 240 -23.10 -22.19 -26.90
C ALA A 240 -24.36 -21.32 -26.78
N PRO A 241 -25.27 -21.63 -25.84
CA PRO A 241 -26.41 -20.77 -25.56
C PRO A 241 -25.90 -19.38 -25.13
N PRO A 242 -26.54 -18.30 -25.62
CA PRO A 242 -26.16 -16.95 -25.23
C PRO A 242 -26.48 -16.73 -23.75
N ASN A 243 -25.63 -15.97 -23.07
CA ASN A 243 -25.87 -15.51 -21.70
C ASN A 243 -25.87 -13.98 -21.64
N ARG A 244 -26.38 -13.42 -20.55
CA ARG A 244 -26.42 -11.96 -20.34
C ARG A 244 -25.07 -11.27 -20.53
N TYR A 245 -23.97 -11.97 -20.26
CA TYR A 245 -22.63 -11.39 -20.17
C TYR A 245 -21.76 -11.61 -21.42
N GLY A 246 -22.26 -12.30 -22.45
CA GLY A 246 -21.48 -12.67 -23.63
C GLY A 246 -20.29 -13.59 -23.34
N ILE A 247 -20.27 -14.25 -22.17
CA ILE A 247 -19.17 -15.13 -21.75
C ILE A 247 -19.34 -16.47 -22.46
N LYS A 248 -18.34 -16.87 -23.26
CA LYS A 248 -18.32 -18.20 -23.86
C LYS A 248 -17.96 -19.26 -22.81
N PRO A 249 -18.51 -20.47 -22.92
CA PRO A 249 -18.11 -21.56 -22.04
C PRO A 249 -16.64 -21.92 -22.24
N GLY A 250 -16.02 -22.47 -21.18
CA GLY A 250 -14.63 -22.90 -21.23
C GLY A 250 -14.43 -24.13 -22.13
N TYR A 251 -13.18 -24.39 -22.54
CA TYR A 251 -12.85 -25.49 -23.48
C TYR A 251 -13.32 -26.89 -23.06
N ARG A 252 -13.54 -27.12 -21.76
CA ARG A 252 -13.94 -28.42 -21.19
C ARG A 252 -15.45 -28.64 -21.18
N TRP A 253 -16.23 -27.66 -21.58
CA TRP A 253 -17.69 -27.79 -21.60
C TRP A 253 -18.09 -28.86 -22.62
N ASP A 254 -19.05 -29.70 -22.24
CA ASP A 254 -19.47 -30.87 -23.02
C ASP A 254 -20.57 -30.56 -24.06
N GLY A 255 -21.00 -29.31 -24.14
CA GLY A 255 -22.06 -28.86 -25.05
C GLY A 255 -23.48 -29.09 -24.54
N VAL A 256 -23.66 -29.68 -23.35
CA VAL A 256 -25.00 -29.94 -22.79
C VAL A 256 -25.42 -28.77 -21.89
N ASP A 257 -26.53 -28.13 -22.25
CA ASP A 257 -27.16 -27.10 -21.42
C ASP A 257 -27.85 -27.74 -20.21
N ARG A 258 -27.40 -27.34 -19.01
CA ARG A 258 -27.92 -27.79 -17.70
C ARG A 258 -28.58 -26.65 -16.92
N GLY A 259 -28.92 -25.55 -17.60
CA GLY A 259 -29.60 -24.42 -16.98
C GLY A 259 -31.07 -24.70 -16.65
N ASN A 260 -31.64 -23.86 -15.78
CA ASN A 260 -33.07 -23.86 -15.45
C ASN A 260 -33.96 -23.17 -16.52
N GLY A 261 -33.39 -22.73 -17.65
CA GLY A 261 -34.09 -22.00 -18.71
C GLY A 261 -34.24 -20.49 -18.50
N PHE A 262 -33.79 -19.92 -17.38
CA PHE A 262 -33.96 -18.50 -17.04
C PHE A 262 -33.41 -17.55 -18.11
N GLU A 263 -32.19 -17.81 -18.63
CA GLU A 263 -31.59 -16.95 -19.66
C GLU A 263 -32.44 -16.93 -20.94
N ALA A 264 -32.97 -18.08 -21.36
CA ALA A 264 -33.85 -18.17 -22.53
C ALA A 264 -35.17 -17.40 -22.32
N GLU A 265 -35.78 -17.49 -21.14
CA GLU A 265 -36.98 -16.72 -20.79
C GLU A 265 -36.71 -15.22 -20.75
N ARG A 266 -35.55 -14.82 -20.21
CA ARG A 266 -35.12 -13.43 -20.14
C ARG A 266 -34.94 -12.84 -21.55
N PHE A 267 -34.28 -13.54 -22.46
CA PHE A 267 -34.15 -13.08 -23.86
C PHE A 267 -35.52 -12.99 -24.54
N LYS A 268 -36.44 -13.94 -24.31
CA LYS A 268 -37.83 -13.84 -24.79
C LYS A 268 -38.54 -12.61 -24.21
N ALA A 269 -38.35 -12.30 -22.93
CA ALA A 269 -38.92 -11.11 -22.29
C ALA A 269 -38.36 -9.81 -22.86
N LEU A 270 -37.05 -9.74 -23.09
CA LEU A 270 -36.39 -8.60 -23.74
C LEU A 270 -36.93 -8.37 -25.16
N ASN A 271 -36.97 -9.43 -25.98
CA ASN A 271 -37.49 -9.34 -27.34
C ASN A 271 -38.98 -8.93 -27.36
N ARG A 272 -39.78 -9.40 -26.38
CA ARG A 272 -41.17 -8.94 -26.22
C ARG A 272 -41.24 -7.45 -25.90
N ARG A 273 -40.41 -6.97 -24.98
CA ARG A 273 -40.36 -5.55 -24.63
C ARG A 273 -39.93 -4.67 -25.81
N GLU A 274 -38.90 -5.07 -26.55
CA GLU A 274 -38.45 -4.34 -27.73
C GLU A 274 -39.51 -4.30 -28.83
N ARG A 275 -40.17 -5.44 -29.09
CA ARG A 275 -41.29 -5.50 -30.04
C ARG A 275 -42.41 -4.55 -29.65
N ASN A 276 -42.82 -4.54 -28.37
CA ASN A 276 -43.89 -3.67 -27.91
C ASN A 276 -43.52 -2.19 -28.06
N LYS A 277 -42.28 -1.80 -27.76
CA LYS A 277 -41.79 -0.44 -28.00
C LYS A 277 -41.82 -0.06 -29.49
N GLY A 278 -41.41 -0.97 -30.37
CA GLY A 278 -41.45 -0.73 -31.82
C GLY A 278 -42.88 -0.57 -32.34
N LEU A 279 -43.82 -1.37 -31.82
CA LEU A 279 -45.23 -1.22 -32.12
C LEU A 279 -45.78 0.09 -31.58
N GLU A 280 -45.52 0.42 -30.32
CA GLU A 280 -45.96 1.69 -29.70
C GLU A 280 -45.46 2.89 -30.50
N TYR A 281 -44.20 2.87 -30.95
CA TYR A 281 -43.64 3.90 -31.82
C TYR A 281 -44.36 3.97 -33.17
N SER A 282 -44.64 2.84 -33.84
CA SER A 282 -45.39 2.86 -35.09
C SER A 282 -46.82 3.40 -34.89
N TRP A 283 -47.48 3.01 -33.81
CA TRP A 283 -48.81 3.52 -33.45
C TRP A 283 -48.80 5.02 -33.16
N GLN A 284 -47.78 5.54 -32.48
CA GLN A 284 -47.63 6.98 -32.21
C GLN A 284 -47.34 7.82 -33.45
N MET A 285 -46.73 7.24 -34.48
CA MET A 285 -46.40 7.95 -35.72
C MET A 285 -47.55 7.92 -36.74
N ASP A 286 -48.48 6.98 -36.59
CA ASP A 286 -49.66 6.83 -37.44
C ASP A 286 -50.87 7.70 -36.98
N GLU A 287 -50.74 8.44 -35.87
CA GLU A 287 -51.73 9.40 -35.32
C GLU A 287 -51.26 10.86 -35.46
#